data_AF-A0A818HRJ8-F1
#
_entry.id   AF-A0A818HRJ8-F1
#
_cell.length_a   1.000
_cell.length_b   1.000
_cell.length_c   1.000
_cell.angle_alpha   90.00
_cell.angle_beta   90.00
_cell.angle_gamma   90.00
#
_symmetry.space_group_name_H-M   'P 1'
#
loop_
_entity.id
_entity.type
_entity.pdbx_description
1 polymer ?
#
loop_
_entity_poly.entity_id
_entity_poly.type
_entity_poly.pdbx_seq_one_letter_code
_entity_poly.pdbx_strand_id
1 'polypeptide(L)'
;MFGIPNVGVDVCGFFHDTTEELCTRWMQLGAFYPFMRNHNAAGDKDQDPAAFSWTSQQIMKQALLMRYSLSPFWYTLHYQATTLSKTLVQPLHFEFPNDNKTLGIDQQFLIGRAILVSPNLVSQTTTVHAYIPQDVWYEFSSGVKVKVIGVFTDLDAPLEKINVHVRGGFIIPMQIPGSNLMIGRGNPFTLLVAQSASENATGNLFWDDGDTIGE
;
A
#
# COMPACT_ATOMS: atom_id res chain seq x y z
N MET A 1 -15.40 -7.53 0.49
CA MET A 1 -16.42 -8.59 0.67
C MET A 1 -17.53 -8.17 1.63
N PHE A 2 -17.22 -7.85 2.89
CA PHE A 2 -18.25 -7.53 3.90
C PHE A 2 -18.82 -6.10 3.88
N GLY A 3 -18.50 -5.29 2.86
CA GLY A 3 -18.98 -3.91 2.78
C GLY A 3 -18.40 -2.94 3.80
N ILE A 4 -17.27 -3.29 4.44
CA ILE A 4 -16.56 -2.44 5.41
C ILE A 4 -15.19 -2.08 4.83
N PRO A 5 -15.08 -1.02 4.01
CA PRO A 5 -13.85 -0.71 3.26
C PRO A 5 -12.75 -0.07 4.12
N ASN A 6 -13.12 0.70 5.14
CA ASN A 6 -12.17 1.39 6.03
C ASN A 6 -11.77 0.47 7.19
N VAL A 7 -10.88 -0.47 6.92
CA VAL A 7 -10.46 -1.51 7.87
C VAL A 7 -8.93 -1.62 7.93
N GLY A 8 -8.44 -2.11 9.05
CA GLY A 8 -7.03 -2.40 9.29
C GLY A 8 -6.87 -3.13 10.62
N VAL A 9 -5.62 -3.28 11.06
CA VAL A 9 -5.26 -3.89 12.35
C VAL A 9 -4.40 -2.93 13.15
N ASP A 10 -4.22 -3.23 14.44
CA ASP A 10 -3.30 -2.49 15.29
C ASP A 10 -1.85 -2.80 14.88
N VAL A 11 -1.24 -1.83 14.19
CA VAL A 11 0.12 -1.94 13.64
C VAL A 11 1.12 -2.10 14.78
N CYS A 12 2.09 -2.99 14.57
CA CYS A 12 3.08 -3.48 15.54
C CYS A 12 2.54 -4.48 16.58
N GLY A 13 1.23 -4.70 16.63
CA GLY A 13 0.57 -5.64 17.52
C GLY A 13 0.01 -4.95 18.76
N PHE A 14 -1.18 -5.36 19.20
CA PHE A 14 -1.82 -4.76 20.37
C PHE A 14 -1.29 -5.33 21.69
N PHE A 15 -1.09 -6.65 21.75
CA PHE A 15 -0.62 -7.34 22.96
C PHE A 15 0.86 -7.70 22.83
N HIS A 16 1.55 -7.60 23.96
CA HIS A 16 2.95 -7.94 24.16
C HIS A 16 3.91 -6.95 23.50
N ASP A 17 5.12 -6.86 24.06
CA ASP A 17 6.21 -6.08 23.49
C ASP A 17 6.53 -6.52 22.05
N THR A 18 6.42 -5.61 21.09
CA THR A 18 6.94 -5.82 19.73
C THR A 18 8.47 -5.86 19.71
N THR A 19 9.04 -6.38 18.62
CA THR A 19 10.45 -6.17 18.27
C THR A 19 10.60 -5.03 17.27
N GLU A 20 11.80 -4.46 17.18
CA GLU A 20 12.11 -3.39 16.22
C GLU A 20 11.96 -3.86 14.76
N GLU A 21 12.43 -5.07 14.43
CA GLU A 21 12.24 -5.64 13.09
C GLU A 21 10.75 -5.80 12.78
N LEU A 22 9.98 -6.41 13.69
CA LEU A 22 8.55 -6.64 13.50
C LEU A 22 7.81 -5.32 13.29
N CYS A 23 8.02 -4.33 14.16
CA CYS A 23 7.33 -3.05 14.03
C CYS A 23 7.76 -2.27 12.78
N THR A 24 9.03 -2.37 12.36
CA THR A 24 9.50 -1.78 11.09
C THR A 24 8.77 -2.39 9.90
N ARG A 25 8.70 -3.72 9.81
CA ARG A 25 7.97 -4.45 8.74
C ARG A 25 6.47 -4.18 8.78
N TRP A 26 5.89 -4.11 9.97
CA TRP A 26 4.46 -3.87 10.13
C TRP A 26 4.10 -2.42 9.82
N MET A 27 4.94 -1.43 10.12
CA MET A 27 4.73 -0.05 9.69
C MET A 27 4.81 0.08 8.15
N GLN A 28 5.72 -0.66 7.49
CA GLN A 28 5.76 -0.74 6.03
C GLN A 28 4.46 -1.31 5.45
N LEU A 29 3.99 -2.45 5.97
CA LEU A 29 2.73 -3.06 5.55
C LEU A 29 1.53 -2.17 5.89
N GLY A 30 1.49 -1.63 7.10
CA GLY A 30 0.39 -0.82 7.64
C GLY A 30 0.17 0.47 6.88
N ALA A 31 1.23 1.02 6.27
CA ALA A 31 1.13 2.15 5.34
C ALA A 31 0.14 1.90 4.18
N PHE A 32 -0.17 0.64 3.89
CA PHE A 32 -1.08 0.20 2.83
C PHE A 32 -2.45 -0.30 3.34
N TYR A 33 -2.75 -0.18 4.63
CA TYR A 33 -4.11 -0.45 5.14
C TYR A 33 -5.05 0.74 4.91
N PRO A 34 -6.31 0.56 4.52
CA PRO A 34 -7.29 1.66 4.47
C PRO A 34 -7.34 2.44 5.79
N PHE A 35 -7.50 1.72 6.90
CA PHE A 35 -7.36 2.26 8.25
C PHE A 35 -5.98 1.88 8.82
N MET A 36 -5.09 2.86 8.96
CA MET A 36 -3.77 2.66 9.56
C MET A 36 -3.73 3.28 10.95
N ARG A 37 -3.49 2.46 11.97
CA ARG A 37 -3.29 2.90 13.36
C ARG A 37 -2.25 2.02 14.05
N ASN A 38 -1.26 2.64 14.67
CA ASN A 38 -0.44 1.97 15.68
C ASN A 38 -1.14 2.14 17.04
N HIS A 39 -1.38 1.04 17.74
CA HIS A 39 -2.09 1.04 19.01
C HIS A 39 -1.55 -0.10 19.88
N ASN A 40 -1.44 0.14 21.18
CA ASN A 40 -0.74 -0.73 22.13
C ASN A 40 -1.56 -0.96 23.40
N ALA A 41 -1.36 -2.09 24.06
CA ALA A 41 -1.97 -2.39 25.34
C ALA A 41 -1.33 -1.59 26.49
N ALA A 42 -2.10 -1.41 27.56
CA ALA A 42 -1.60 -0.75 28.75
C ALA A 42 -0.54 -1.63 29.45
N GLY A 43 0.62 -1.04 29.73
CA GLY A 43 1.71 -1.71 30.45
C GLY A 43 2.79 -2.35 29.57
N ASP A 44 2.55 -2.49 28.27
CA ASP A 44 3.57 -2.88 27.29
C ASP A 44 4.48 -1.69 26.95
N LYS A 45 5.68 -1.94 26.44
CA LYS A 45 6.63 -0.88 26.08
C LYS A 45 6.11 -0.02 24.93
N ASP A 46 6.50 1.25 24.93
CA ASP A 46 6.19 2.16 23.84
C ASP A 46 6.67 1.60 22.50
N GLN A 47 5.78 1.67 21.51
CA GLN A 47 6.00 1.16 20.16
C GLN A 47 5.58 2.17 19.07
N ASP A 48 5.43 3.44 19.44
CA ASP A 48 5.31 4.49 18.44
C ASP A 48 6.63 4.61 17.66
N PRO A 49 6.63 5.15 16.42
CA PRO A 49 7.84 5.19 15.61
C PRO A 49 9.05 5.82 16.31
N ALA A 50 8.85 6.82 17.18
CA ALA A 50 9.95 7.53 17.84
C ALA A 50 10.61 6.73 18.97
N ALA A 51 10.01 5.61 19.41
CA ALA A 51 10.57 4.71 20.41
C ALA A 51 11.73 3.84 19.88
N PHE A 52 11.88 3.70 18.56
CA PHE A 52 12.88 2.83 17.92
C PHE A 52 14.15 3.55 17.51
N SER A 53 15.14 2.81 17.01
CA SER A 53 16.39 3.41 16.52
C SER A 53 16.14 4.43 15.40
N TRP A 54 17.07 5.36 15.23
CA TRP A 54 16.99 6.37 14.18
C TRP A 54 16.85 5.77 12.78
N THR A 55 17.50 4.63 12.52
CA THR A 55 17.40 3.91 11.25
C THR A 55 15.98 3.43 11.00
N SER A 56 15.36 2.75 11.95
CA SER A 56 13.98 2.28 11.85
C SER A 56 12.99 3.43 11.73
N GLN A 57 13.21 4.52 12.46
CA GLN A 57 12.44 5.76 12.31
C GLN A 57 12.44 6.28 10.87
N GLN A 58 13.59 6.30 10.18
CA GLN A 58 13.65 6.75 8.80
C GLN A 58 12.89 5.82 7.85
N ILE A 59 12.98 4.49 8.06
CA ILE A 59 12.26 3.50 7.26
C ILE A 59 10.75 3.65 7.44
N MET A 60 10.28 3.73 8.70
CA MET A 60 8.87 3.94 9.02
C MET A 60 8.34 5.26 8.47
N LYS A 61 9.14 6.35 8.57
CA LYS A 61 8.82 7.64 7.98
C LYS A 61 8.68 7.55 6.46
N GLN A 62 9.56 6.83 5.76
CA GLN A 62 9.47 6.68 4.32
C GLN A 62 8.19 5.94 3.90
N ALA A 63 7.78 4.90 4.65
CA ALA A 63 6.51 4.21 4.43
C ALA A 63 5.30 5.15 4.62
N LEU A 64 5.32 5.96 5.69
CA LEU A 64 4.28 6.96 5.93
C LEU A 64 4.24 8.03 4.83
N LEU A 65 5.37 8.55 4.38
CA LEU A 65 5.41 9.54 3.29
C LEU A 65 4.87 8.95 1.98
N MET A 66 5.12 7.67 1.70
CA MET A 66 4.51 6.97 0.56
C MET A 66 3.00 6.84 0.71
N ARG A 67 2.49 6.53 1.91
CA ARG A 67 1.05 6.54 2.16
C ARG A 67 0.44 7.92 1.91
N TYR A 68 1.06 8.98 2.44
CA TYR A 68 0.55 10.35 2.30
C TYR A 68 0.60 10.83 0.86
N SER A 69 1.60 10.42 0.07
CA SER A 69 1.65 10.77 -1.34
C SER A 69 0.54 10.09 -2.15
N LEU A 70 0.06 8.92 -1.70
CA LEU A 70 -1.09 8.21 -2.25
C LEU A 70 -2.44 8.70 -1.71
N SER A 71 -2.50 9.75 -0.89
CA SER A 71 -3.76 10.20 -0.30
C SER A 71 -4.86 10.55 -1.33
N PRO A 72 -4.59 11.18 -2.50
CA PRO A 72 -5.63 11.41 -3.49
C PRO A 72 -6.16 10.10 -4.11
N PHE A 73 -5.29 9.11 -4.27
CA PHE A 73 -5.68 7.79 -4.76
C PHE A 73 -6.56 7.05 -3.74
N TRP A 74 -6.15 7.02 -2.47
CA TRP A 74 -6.98 6.47 -1.38
C TRP A 74 -8.34 7.15 -1.30
N TYR A 75 -8.37 8.48 -1.39
CA TYR A 75 -9.60 9.24 -1.33
C TYR A 75 -10.54 8.93 -2.51
N THR A 76 -9.98 8.82 -3.71
CA THR A 76 -10.73 8.40 -4.90
C THR A 76 -11.29 6.98 -4.75
N LEU A 77 -10.53 6.04 -4.16
CA LEU A 77 -11.03 4.69 -3.90
C LEU A 77 -12.14 4.68 -2.84
N HIS A 78 -12.06 5.51 -1.80
CA HIS A 78 -13.15 5.70 -0.85
C HIS A 78 -14.42 6.22 -1.54
N TYR A 79 -14.30 7.25 -2.37
CA TYR A 79 -15.42 7.76 -3.16
C TYR A 79 -16.07 6.67 -4.02
N GLN A 80 -15.25 5.87 -4.72
CA GLN A 80 -15.74 4.76 -5.54
C GLN A 80 -16.37 3.63 -4.72
N ALA A 81 -15.89 3.37 -3.50
CA ALA A 81 -16.51 2.40 -2.61
C ALA A 81 -17.90 2.87 -2.18
N THR A 82 -18.03 4.15 -1.83
CA THR A 82 -19.31 4.75 -1.41
C THR A 82 -20.32 4.84 -2.55
N THR A 83 -19.90 5.26 -3.75
CA THR A 83 -20.81 5.56 -4.86
C THR A 83 -21.04 4.38 -5.81
N LEU A 84 -20.05 3.49 -5.96
CA LEU A 84 -20.07 2.40 -6.94
C LEU A 84 -19.94 1.01 -6.29
N SER A 85 -19.93 0.93 -4.95
CA SER A 85 -19.75 -0.34 -4.21
C SER A 85 -18.45 -1.08 -4.57
N LYS A 86 -17.40 -0.35 -4.98
CA LYS A 86 -16.08 -0.93 -5.25
C LYS A 86 -15.32 -1.23 -3.96
N THR A 87 -14.28 -2.06 -4.05
CA THR A 87 -13.37 -2.38 -2.95
C THR A 87 -12.12 -1.51 -2.99
N LEU A 88 -11.62 -1.13 -1.80
CA LEU A 88 -10.33 -0.44 -1.64
C LEU A 88 -9.16 -1.41 -1.73
N VAL A 89 -9.18 -2.44 -0.89
CA VAL A 89 -8.20 -3.52 -0.89
C VAL A 89 -8.90 -4.78 -1.37
N GLN A 90 -8.25 -5.52 -2.27
CA GLN A 90 -8.81 -6.73 -2.86
C GLN A 90 -7.76 -7.82 -3.10
N PRO A 91 -8.17 -9.11 -3.01
CA PRO A 91 -7.29 -10.21 -3.37
C PRO A 91 -6.97 -10.19 -4.86
N LEU A 92 -5.82 -10.76 -5.24
CA LEU A 92 -5.34 -10.75 -6.63
C LEU A 92 -6.36 -11.40 -7.60
N HIS A 93 -7.03 -12.47 -7.16
CA HIS A 93 -8.00 -13.20 -7.98
C HIS A 93 -9.18 -12.34 -8.48
N PHE A 94 -9.52 -11.23 -7.80
CA PHE A 94 -10.58 -10.34 -8.27
C PHE A 94 -10.22 -9.64 -9.58
N GLU A 95 -8.94 -9.35 -9.80
CA GLU A 95 -8.44 -8.75 -11.05
C GLU A 95 -7.89 -9.77 -12.05
N PHE A 96 -7.53 -10.96 -11.57
CA PHE A 96 -6.94 -12.03 -12.36
C PHE A 96 -7.71 -13.36 -12.21
N PRO A 97 -9.02 -13.39 -12.52
CA PRO A 97 -9.87 -14.55 -12.22
C PRO A 97 -9.50 -15.80 -13.02
N ASN A 98 -8.89 -15.64 -14.19
CA ASN A 98 -8.46 -16.74 -15.06
C ASN A 98 -7.09 -17.31 -14.68
N ASP A 99 -6.41 -16.72 -13.69
CA ASP A 99 -5.12 -17.17 -13.20
C ASP A 99 -5.30 -17.95 -11.90
N ASN A 100 -5.34 -19.28 -12.01
CA ASN A 100 -5.56 -20.18 -10.88
C ASN A 100 -4.53 -20.02 -9.76
N LYS A 101 -3.33 -19.49 -10.04
CA LYS A 101 -2.30 -19.26 -9.01
C LYS A 101 -2.73 -18.19 -8.02
N THR A 102 -3.59 -17.25 -8.43
CA THR A 102 -4.05 -16.14 -7.58
C THR A 102 -5.11 -16.53 -6.55
N LEU A 103 -5.75 -17.70 -6.71
CA LEU A 103 -6.83 -18.17 -5.82
C LEU A 103 -6.36 -18.40 -4.38
N GLY A 104 -5.14 -18.91 -4.20
CA GLY A 104 -4.58 -19.26 -2.89
C GLY A 104 -3.65 -18.20 -2.30
N ILE A 105 -3.53 -17.02 -2.93
CA ILE A 105 -2.62 -15.96 -2.46
C ILE A 105 -3.34 -15.07 -1.45
N ASP A 106 -2.87 -15.11 -0.21
CA ASP A 106 -3.35 -14.31 0.91
C ASP A 106 -2.25 -13.43 1.56
N GLN A 107 -0.99 -13.58 1.13
CA GLN A 107 0.17 -12.79 1.60
C GLN A 107 0.50 -11.59 0.69
N GLN A 108 -0.30 -11.35 -0.33
CA GLN A 108 -0.21 -10.19 -1.22
C GLN A 108 -1.62 -9.65 -1.47
N PHE A 109 -1.73 -8.36 -1.73
CA PHE A 109 -3.02 -7.73 -2.03
C PHE A 109 -2.88 -6.57 -3.00
N LEU A 110 -4.00 -6.21 -3.61
CA LEU A 110 -4.11 -5.04 -4.47
C LEU A 110 -4.77 -3.88 -3.72
N ILE A 111 -4.31 -2.66 -3.99
CA ILE A 111 -5.03 -1.43 -3.66
C ILE A 111 -5.65 -0.89 -4.94
N GLY A 112 -6.98 -0.85 -4.94
CA GLY A 112 -7.79 -0.76 -6.14
C GLY A 112 -7.33 -1.82 -7.13
N ARG A 113 -7.18 -1.40 -8.39
CA ARG A 113 -6.76 -2.28 -9.50
C ARG A 113 -5.30 -2.05 -9.92
N ALA A 114 -4.64 -1.07 -9.31
CA ALA A 114 -3.45 -0.43 -9.86
C ALA A 114 -2.17 -0.68 -9.07
N ILE A 115 -2.26 -0.99 -7.77
CA ILE A 115 -1.09 -1.16 -6.91
C ILE A 115 -1.10 -2.58 -6.32
N LEU A 116 -0.01 -3.33 -6.50
CA LEU A 116 0.25 -4.61 -5.86
C LEU A 116 1.25 -4.44 -4.72
N VAL A 117 0.90 -4.91 -3.53
CA VAL A 117 1.75 -4.88 -2.33
C VAL A 117 2.17 -6.30 -1.97
N SER A 118 3.48 -6.51 -1.85
CA SER A 118 4.12 -7.78 -1.50
C SER A 118 5.02 -7.58 -0.26
N PRO A 119 4.44 -7.59 0.95
CA PRO A 119 5.18 -7.35 2.19
C PRO A 119 6.09 -8.53 2.54
N ASN A 120 7.20 -8.27 3.25
CA ASN A 120 7.96 -9.33 3.91
C ASN A 120 7.31 -9.63 5.27
N LEU A 121 6.82 -10.86 5.43
CA LEU A 121 6.08 -11.34 6.60
C LEU A 121 6.87 -12.32 7.47
N VAL A 122 8.14 -12.57 7.14
CA VAL A 122 8.99 -13.56 7.83
C VAL A 122 10.15 -12.84 8.51
N SER A 123 10.37 -13.11 9.80
CA SER A 123 11.48 -12.53 10.56
C SER A 123 12.84 -12.99 10.05
N GLN A 124 13.83 -12.10 10.11
CA GLN A 124 15.23 -12.32 9.78
C GLN A 124 15.46 -12.74 8.32
N THR A 125 14.59 -12.31 7.40
CA THR A 125 14.75 -12.50 5.97
C THR A 125 14.93 -11.16 5.23
N THR A 126 15.65 -11.23 4.11
CA THR A 126 15.87 -10.10 3.20
C THR A 126 15.27 -10.36 1.83
N THR A 127 14.40 -11.37 1.71
CA THR A 127 13.69 -11.74 0.49
C THR A 127 12.23 -12.05 0.80
N VAL A 128 11.37 -11.87 -0.20
CA VAL A 128 9.96 -12.28 -0.14
C VAL A 128 9.65 -13.15 -1.35
N HIS A 129 9.04 -14.32 -1.10
CA HIS A 129 8.55 -15.19 -2.16
C HIS A 129 7.19 -14.69 -2.63
N ALA A 130 7.12 -14.06 -3.80
CA ALA A 130 5.94 -13.35 -4.27
C ALA A 130 5.56 -13.74 -5.71
N TYR A 131 4.27 -13.63 -6.01
CA TYR A 131 3.70 -13.81 -7.34
C TYR A 131 3.39 -12.45 -7.97
N ILE A 132 3.90 -12.20 -9.18
CA ILE A 132 3.51 -11.03 -9.97
C ILE A 132 2.65 -11.53 -11.14
N PRO A 133 1.33 -11.22 -11.18
CA PRO A 133 0.42 -11.73 -12.21
C PRO A 133 0.84 -11.36 -13.64
N GLN A 134 0.34 -12.13 -14.62
CA GLN A 134 0.63 -11.93 -16.05
C GLN A 134 0.04 -10.61 -16.59
N ASP A 135 0.75 -9.51 -16.37
CA ASP A 135 0.44 -8.17 -16.88
C ASP A 135 1.72 -7.33 -16.96
N VAL A 136 1.62 -6.07 -17.39
CA VAL A 136 2.71 -5.11 -17.26
C VAL A 136 2.75 -4.59 -15.83
N TRP A 137 3.92 -4.66 -15.19
CA TRP A 137 4.14 -4.14 -13.84
C TRP A 137 5.41 -3.30 -13.80
N TYR A 138 5.41 -2.27 -12.97
CA TYR A 138 6.53 -1.39 -12.72
C TYR A 138 6.81 -1.33 -11.22
N GLU A 139 8.07 -1.39 -10.80
CA GLU A 139 8.42 -1.11 -9.41
C GLU A 139 8.05 0.35 -9.09
N PHE A 140 7.30 0.57 -8.01
CA PHE A 140 6.75 1.89 -7.66
C PHE A 140 7.84 2.95 -7.44
N SER A 141 8.95 2.59 -6.80
CA SER A 141 10.01 3.52 -6.42
C SER A 141 10.92 3.90 -7.59
N SER A 142 11.26 2.96 -8.46
CA SER A 142 12.24 3.16 -9.55
C SER A 142 11.58 3.42 -10.91
N GLY A 143 10.31 3.06 -11.08
CA GLY A 143 9.63 3.04 -12.37
C GLY A 143 10.14 1.95 -13.32
N VAL A 144 11.02 1.06 -12.87
CA VAL A 144 11.58 -0.01 -13.70
C VAL A 144 10.52 -1.07 -13.96
N LYS A 145 10.36 -1.45 -15.22
CA LYS A 145 9.46 -2.53 -15.64
C LYS A 145 9.93 -3.88 -15.09
N VAL A 146 9.02 -4.60 -14.44
CA VAL A 146 9.24 -5.97 -13.94
C VAL A 146 9.39 -6.92 -15.12
N LYS A 147 10.43 -7.74 -15.10
CA LYS A 147 10.74 -8.70 -16.19
C LYS A 147 10.14 -10.08 -15.97
N VAL A 148 10.05 -10.52 -14.72
CA VAL A 148 9.56 -11.85 -14.35
C VAL A 148 8.13 -11.73 -13.86
N ILE A 149 7.20 -12.32 -14.61
CA ILE A 149 5.75 -12.27 -14.37
C ILE A 149 5.15 -13.66 -14.59
N GLY A 150 3.96 -13.91 -14.05
CA GLY A 150 3.24 -15.17 -14.23
C GLY A 150 3.79 -16.35 -13.42
N VAL A 151 4.83 -16.13 -12.61
CA VAL A 151 5.51 -17.13 -11.78
C VAL A 151 5.80 -16.57 -10.39
N PHE A 152 5.96 -17.46 -9.39
CA PHE A 152 6.49 -17.05 -8.10
C PHE A 152 7.99 -16.81 -8.20
N THR A 153 8.49 -15.80 -7.52
CA THR A 153 9.91 -15.39 -7.55
C THR A 153 10.30 -14.80 -6.21
N ASP A 154 11.55 -15.03 -5.81
CA ASP A 154 12.12 -14.36 -4.64
C ASP A 154 12.53 -12.95 -5.03
N LEU A 155 11.88 -11.97 -4.42
CA LEU A 155 12.18 -10.54 -4.60
C LEU A 155 13.05 -10.06 -3.44
N ASP A 156 14.04 -9.21 -3.74
CA ASP A 156 14.80 -8.52 -2.71
C ASP A 156 13.86 -7.69 -1.83
N ALA A 157 13.99 -7.89 -0.52
CA ALA A 157 13.23 -7.22 0.52
C ALA A 157 14.12 -6.94 1.75
N PRO A 158 15.23 -6.19 1.62
CA PRO A 158 16.00 -5.71 2.78
C PRO A 158 15.09 -4.89 3.72
N LEU A 159 15.56 -4.61 4.95
CA LEU A 159 14.71 -4.05 6.01
C LEU A 159 14.02 -2.73 5.58
N GLU A 160 14.72 -1.90 4.82
CA GLU A 160 14.27 -0.61 4.31
C GLU A 160 13.27 -0.69 3.13
N LYS A 161 13.06 -1.89 2.56
CA LYS A 161 12.26 -2.09 1.35
C LYS A 161 11.00 -2.91 1.62
N ILE A 162 9.88 -2.39 1.14
CA ILE A 162 8.65 -3.15 0.86
C ILE A 162 8.42 -3.18 -0.65
N ASN A 163 8.07 -4.35 -1.19
CA ASN A 163 7.86 -4.52 -2.63
C ASN A 163 6.47 -4.00 -3.02
N VAL A 164 6.44 -2.94 -3.81
CA VAL A 164 5.22 -2.28 -4.30
C VAL A 164 5.34 -2.11 -5.80
N HIS A 165 4.33 -2.56 -6.54
CA HIS A 165 4.32 -2.51 -8.00
C HIS A 165 3.08 -1.80 -8.52
N VAL A 166 3.25 -1.01 -9.58
CA VAL A 166 2.16 -0.36 -10.30
C VAL A 166 1.83 -1.17 -11.55
N ARG A 167 0.57 -1.50 -11.72
CA ARG A 167 0.05 -2.17 -12.91
C ARG A 167 0.00 -1.20 -14.09
N GLY A 168 0.48 -1.63 -15.25
CA GLY A 168 0.35 -0.88 -16.50
C GLY A 168 -1.12 -0.70 -16.89
N GLY A 169 -1.42 0.41 -17.58
CA GLY A 169 -2.79 0.79 -17.94
C GLY A 169 -3.46 1.71 -16.92
N PHE A 170 -2.79 2.06 -15.83
CA PHE A 170 -3.37 2.88 -14.75
C PHE A 170 -2.61 4.20 -14.55
N ILE A 171 -3.38 5.25 -14.27
CA ILE A 171 -2.88 6.55 -13.81
C ILE A 171 -3.23 6.69 -12.33
N ILE A 172 -2.23 6.92 -11.48
CA ILE A 172 -2.39 7.08 -10.04
C ILE A 172 -2.22 8.56 -9.69
N PRO A 173 -3.27 9.25 -9.19
CA PRO A 173 -3.13 10.60 -8.68
C PRO A 173 -2.45 10.57 -7.31
N MET A 174 -1.44 11.42 -7.18
CA MET A 174 -0.61 11.56 -6.00
C MET A 174 -0.46 13.03 -5.63
N GLN A 175 0.05 13.31 -4.44
CA GLN A 175 0.36 14.66 -3.99
C GLN A 175 1.71 14.65 -3.27
N ILE A 176 2.42 15.79 -3.27
CA ILE A 176 3.64 15.88 -2.45
C ILE A 176 3.22 15.77 -0.97
N PRO A 177 3.75 14.79 -0.22
CA PRO A 177 3.27 14.52 1.14
C PRO A 177 3.67 15.64 2.11
N GLY A 178 2.74 16.03 2.98
CA GLY A 178 2.98 16.84 4.17
C GLY A 178 3.08 15.98 5.44
N SER A 179 3.40 16.60 6.58
CA SER A 179 3.38 15.90 7.89
C SER A 179 1.98 15.54 8.38
N ASN A 180 0.95 16.16 7.79
CA ASN A 180 -0.47 15.83 7.97
C ASN A 180 -1.23 16.17 6.67
N LEU A 181 -2.49 15.74 6.57
CA LEU A 181 -3.30 15.96 5.36
C LEU A 181 -3.67 17.44 5.14
N MET A 182 -3.80 18.25 6.19
CA MET A 182 -4.08 19.69 6.04
C MET A 182 -2.96 20.40 5.27
N ILE A 183 -1.70 20.08 5.61
CA ILE A 183 -0.53 20.58 4.87
C ILE A 183 -0.44 19.92 3.50
N GLY A 184 -0.59 18.59 3.45
CA GLY A 184 -0.46 17.81 2.22
C GLY A 184 -1.43 18.26 1.12
N ARG A 185 -2.70 18.55 1.47
CA ARG A 185 -3.74 18.99 0.54
C ARG A 185 -3.43 20.33 -0.15
N GLY A 186 -2.58 21.17 0.45
CA GLY A 186 -2.12 22.43 -0.15
C GLY A 186 -0.95 22.25 -1.13
N ASN A 187 -0.35 21.06 -1.21
CA ASN A 187 0.81 20.82 -2.05
C ASN A 187 0.43 20.47 -3.51
N PRO A 188 1.35 20.57 -4.47
CA PRO A 188 1.11 20.15 -5.86
C PRO A 188 0.74 18.67 -6.01
N PHE A 189 -0.16 18.41 -6.95
CA PHE A 189 -0.46 17.06 -7.42
C PHE A 189 0.66 16.51 -8.33
N THR A 190 0.79 15.19 -8.36
CA THR A 190 1.61 14.43 -9.30
C THR A 190 0.76 13.32 -9.89
N LEU A 191 0.91 13.04 -11.18
CA LEU A 191 0.27 11.88 -11.82
C LEU A 191 1.34 10.85 -12.17
N LEU A 192 1.25 9.66 -11.59
CA LEU A 192 2.07 8.52 -12.00
C LEU A 192 1.33 7.79 -13.12
N VAL A 193 1.87 7.84 -14.33
CA VAL A 193 1.30 7.20 -15.52
C VAL A 193 2.06 5.91 -15.83
N ALA A 194 1.48 4.76 -15.52
CA ALA A 194 2.03 3.46 -15.87
C ALA A 194 1.43 2.96 -17.18
N GLN A 195 2.23 2.94 -18.25
CA GLN A 195 1.76 2.52 -19.57
C GLN A 195 1.44 1.02 -19.61
N SER A 196 0.37 0.66 -20.30
CA SER A 196 0.07 -0.73 -20.62
C SER A 196 0.96 -1.25 -21.76
N ALA A 197 0.81 -2.53 -22.11
CA ALA A 197 1.45 -3.09 -23.30
C ALA A 197 1.03 -2.40 -24.62
N SER A 198 -0.14 -1.77 -24.65
CA SER A 198 -0.66 -0.99 -25.79
C SER A 198 -0.47 0.52 -25.61
N GLU A 199 0.47 0.93 -24.74
CA GLU A 199 0.88 2.32 -24.53
C GLU A 199 -0.26 3.27 -24.09
N ASN A 200 -1.30 2.72 -23.44
CA ASN A 200 -2.39 3.51 -22.88
C ASN A 200 -2.39 3.44 -21.35
N ALA A 201 -3.05 4.41 -20.72
CA ALA A 201 -3.32 4.40 -19.30
C ALA A 201 -4.59 5.22 -19.00
N THR A 202 -5.35 4.79 -17.99
CA THR A 202 -6.55 5.51 -17.52
C THR A 202 -6.56 5.61 -16.01
N GLY A 203 -7.15 6.67 -15.48
CA GLY A 203 -7.31 6.86 -14.05
C GLY A 203 -8.40 7.87 -13.74
N ASN A 204 -8.80 7.92 -12.49
CA ASN A 204 -9.77 8.90 -11.99
C ASN A 204 -9.18 9.62 -10.78
N LEU A 205 -9.63 10.86 -10.58
CA LEU A 205 -9.38 11.63 -9.37
C LEU A 205 -10.74 12.17 -8.91
N PHE A 206 -11.11 11.88 -7.68
CA PHE A 206 -12.18 12.58 -6.97
C PHE A 206 -11.56 13.54 -5.96
N TRP A 207 -12.07 14.77 -5.90
CA TRP A 207 -11.58 15.81 -5.01
C TRP A 207 -12.70 16.77 -4.63
N ASP A 208 -12.84 17.03 -3.34
CA ASP A 208 -13.79 17.95 -2.71
C ASP A 208 -13.10 18.69 -1.55
N ASP A 209 -13.84 19.31 -0.62
CA ASP A 209 -13.28 19.97 0.56
C ASP A 209 -12.72 19.00 1.61
N GLY A 210 -13.21 17.76 1.62
CA GLY A 210 -12.74 16.64 2.42
C GLY A 210 -13.53 16.37 3.70
N ASP A 211 -14.55 17.18 4.03
CA ASP A 211 -15.26 17.09 5.31
C ASP A 211 -16.76 17.49 5.28
N THR A 212 -17.26 18.15 4.24
CA THR A 212 -18.69 18.50 4.15
C THR A 212 -19.58 17.27 3.97
N ILE A 213 -20.73 17.27 4.67
CA ILE A 213 -21.72 16.17 4.64
C ILE A 213 -22.84 16.50 3.65
N GLY A 214 -23.12 15.59 2.70
CA GLY A 214 -24.38 15.56 1.97
C GLY A 214 -24.43 16.34 0.66
N GLU A 215 -23.30 16.53 -0.02
CA GLU A 215 -23.25 17.02 -1.40
C GLU A 215 -23.15 15.89 -2.44
#